data_AF-A0A7V7E834-F1
#
_entry.id   AF-A0A7V7E834-F1
#
_cell.length_a   1.000
_cell.length_b   1.000
_cell.length_c   1.000
_cell.angle_alpha   90.00
_cell.angle_beta   90.00
_cell.angle_gamma   90.00
#
_symmetry.space_group_name_H-M   'P 1'
#
loop_
_entity.id
_entity.type
_entity.pdbx_description
1 polymer ?
#
loop_
_entity_poly.entity_id
_entity_poly.type
_entity_poly.pdbx_seq_one_letter_code
_entity_poly.pdbx_strand_id
1 'polypeptide(L)'
;MCWSADIRFLAVLTALAISGCGPVPQPFRQTAPTPLAENRAALLPILVKPVEGQPGLAEAVAGALLKEELAASTATTGNAVLVLEGRVEQPTLLRRLGWRVVSPTGEDLGHFQLPLPAGSETPAVTGQLGRSVASVVAGLLRGDDSGVADLEARPRVLLAPIRGSGRFDTPALVRAMRDALANQGLRLVESEPRFRIEGELRVLENEAAK
;
A
#
# COMPACT_ATOMS: atom_id res chain seq x y z
N MET A 1 -26.29 71.54 -27.17
CA MET A 1 -25.92 70.46 -28.11
C MET A 1 -24.50 70.01 -27.78
N CYS A 2 -24.33 68.86 -27.11
CA CYS A 2 -23.09 68.06 -26.99
C CYS A 2 -23.23 67.01 -25.87
N TRP A 3 -24.28 66.18 -25.87
CA TRP A 3 -24.51 65.14 -24.82
C TRP A 3 -24.68 63.71 -25.37
N SER A 4 -24.73 63.55 -26.69
CA SER A 4 -24.92 62.23 -27.32
C SER A 4 -23.62 61.47 -27.60
N ALA A 5 -22.46 62.13 -27.47
CA ALA A 5 -21.16 61.51 -27.71
C ALA A 5 -20.67 60.71 -26.49
N ASP A 6 -20.91 61.20 -25.28
CA ASP A 6 -20.38 60.59 -24.04
C ASP A 6 -21.04 59.26 -23.69
N ILE A 7 -22.33 59.10 -23.97
CA ILE A 7 -23.09 57.88 -23.65
C ILE A 7 -22.59 56.68 -24.47
N ARG A 8 -22.19 56.91 -25.73
CA ARG A 8 -21.69 55.83 -26.61
C ARG A 8 -20.31 55.34 -26.15
N PHE A 9 -19.46 56.24 -25.66
CA PHE A 9 -18.14 55.86 -25.16
C PHE A 9 -18.25 55.07 -23.85
N LEU A 10 -19.16 55.45 -22.95
CA LEU A 10 -19.42 54.75 -21.70
C LEU A 10 -19.96 53.33 -21.93
N ALA A 11 -20.86 53.15 -22.91
CA ALA A 11 -21.42 51.84 -23.26
C ALA A 11 -20.36 50.88 -23.81
N VAL A 12 -19.44 51.36 -24.64
CA VAL A 12 -18.33 50.55 -25.17
C VAL A 12 -17.34 50.16 -24.07
N LEU A 13 -17.02 51.09 -23.15
CA LEU A 13 -16.14 50.81 -22.02
C LEU A 13 -16.73 49.79 -21.05
N THR A 14 -18.04 49.84 -20.84
CA THR A 14 -18.74 48.88 -19.98
C THR A 14 -18.80 47.50 -20.62
N ALA A 15 -19.03 47.40 -21.94
CA ALA A 15 -19.00 46.12 -22.64
C ALA A 15 -17.62 45.43 -22.59
N LEU A 16 -16.53 46.21 -22.64
CA LEU A 16 -15.16 45.67 -22.56
C LEU A 16 -14.80 45.15 -21.16
N ALA A 17 -15.39 45.72 -20.10
CA ALA A 17 -15.12 45.33 -18.72
C ALA A 17 -15.73 43.97 -18.36
N ILE A 18 -16.81 43.55 -19.03
CA ILE A 18 -17.54 42.31 -18.70
C ILE A 18 -16.92 41.10 -19.42
N SER A 19 -16.16 41.29 -20.50
CA SER A 19 -15.48 40.20 -21.23
C SER A 19 -14.18 39.71 -20.59
N GLY A 20 -13.72 40.30 -19.48
CA GLY A 20 -12.48 39.93 -18.78
C GLY A 20 -12.62 38.86 -17.69
N CYS A 21 -13.85 38.52 -17.28
CA CYS A 21 -14.10 37.50 -16.27
C CYS A 21 -14.24 36.11 -16.90
N GLY A 22 -13.14 35.61 -17.47
CA GLY A 22 -13.01 34.17 -17.73
C GLY A 22 -13.05 33.40 -16.41
N PRO A 23 -13.44 32.11 -16.41
CA PRO A 23 -13.37 31.28 -15.21
C PRO A 23 -11.93 31.32 -14.67
N VAL A 24 -11.77 31.77 -13.42
CA VAL A 24 -10.46 31.82 -12.75
C VAL A 24 -9.85 30.42 -12.85
N PRO A 25 -8.64 30.27 -13.43
CA PRO A 25 -7.99 28.98 -13.47
C PRO A 25 -7.86 28.49 -12.03
N GLN A 26 -8.45 27.32 -11.74
CA GLN A 26 -8.36 26.68 -10.43
C GLN A 26 -7.29 25.59 -10.52
N PRO A 27 -5.99 25.93 -10.41
CA PRO A 27 -4.90 24.95 -10.53
C PRO A 27 -4.92 23.86 -9.44
N PHE A 28 -5.78 24.00 -8.43
CA PHE A 28 -5.93 23.05 -7.32
C PHE A 28 -7.29 22.36 -7.27
N ARG A 29 -8.13 22.47 -8.32
CA ARG A 29 -9.35 21.67 -8.39
C ARG A 29 -8.95 20.23 -8.74
N GLN A 30 -8.81 19.40 -7.72
CA GLN A 30 -8.57 17.98 -7.92
C GLN A 30 -9.80 17.37 -8.62
N THR A 31 -9.61 16.84 -9.82
CA THR A 31 -10.67 16.27 -10.65
C THR A 31 -11.21 14.94 -10.10
N ALA A 32 -10.50 14.34 -9.15
CA ALA A 32 -10.90 13.14 -8.42
C ALA A 32 -10.37 13.21 -6.97
N PRO A 33 -11.09 12.66 -5.98
CA PRO A 33 -10.54 12.47 -4.64
C PRO A 33 -9.28 11.60 -4.74
N THR A 34 -8.25 11.95 -3.97
CA THR A 34 -7.09 11.06 -3.82
C THR A 34 -7.56 9.76 -3.14
N PRO A 35 -6.99 8.59 -3.47
CA PRO A 35 -7.39 7.30 -2.87
C PRO A 35 -7.36 7.31 -1.32
N LEU A 36 -6.44 8.10 -0.74
CA LEU A 36 -6.36 8.34 0.71
C LEU A 36 -7.57 9.09 1.30
N ALA A 37 -8.27 9.90 0.50
CA ALA A 37 -9.48 10.60 0.92
C ALA A 37 -10.73 9.69 0.87
N GLU A 38 -10.69 8.59 0.12
CA GLU A 38 -11.80 7.65 0.01
C GLU A 38 -11.89 6.73 1.23
N ASN A 39 -10.76 6.29 1.78
CA ASN A 39 -10.74 5.47 2.99
C ASN A 39 -10.38 6.27 4.25
N ARG A 40 -11.41 6.81 4.93
CA ARG A 40 -11.24 7.54 6.20
C ARG A 40 -10.58 6.72 7.31
N ALA A 41 -10.62 5.39 7.25
CA ALA A 41 -9.97 4.54 8.25
C ALA A 41 -8.45 4.68 8.20
N ALA A 42 -7.85 4.91 7.02
CA ALA A 42 -6.41 5.11 6.87
C ALA A 42 -5.90 6.39 7.56
N LEU A 43 -6.79 7.32 7.92
CA LEU A 43 -6.46 8.57 8.60
C LEU A 43 -6.51 8.44 10.13
N LEU A 44 -7.06 7.34 10.65
CA LEU A 44 -7.17 7.13 12.08
C LEU A 44 -5.86 6.60 12.66
N PRO A 45 -5.43 7.09 13.84
CA PRO A 45 -4.27 6.53 14.51
C PRO A 45 -4.54 5.09 14.96
N ILE A 46 -3.50 4.26 14.94
CA ILE A 46 -3.54 2.84 15.28
C ILE A 46 -2.93 2.64 16.67
N LEU A 47 -3.74 2.15 17.61
CA LEU A 47 -3.30 1.63 18.89
C LEU A 47 -2.88 0.16 18.74
N VAL A 48 -1.59 -0.10 18.93
CA VAL A 48 -1.04 -1.46 18.88
C VAL A 48 -1.04 -2.05 20.29
N LYS A 49 -1.83 -3.11 20.51
CA LYS A 49 -1.87 -3.78 21.82
C LYS A 49 -0.64 -4.68 22.03
N PRO A 50 -0.15 -4.80 23.28
CA PRO A 50 0.85 -5.79 23.64
C PRO A 50 0.40 -7.21 23.27
N VAL A 51 1.35 -8.00 22.75
CA VAL A 51 1.13 -9.41 22.40
C VAL A 51 1.70 -10.27 23.51
N GLU A 52 0.84 -11.09 24.13
CA GLU A 52 1.26 -11.99 25.19
C GLU A 52 2.34 -12.97 24.69
N GLY A 53 3.43 -13.08 25.46
CA GLY A 53 4.58 -13.92 25.09
C GLY A 53 5.46 -13.37 23.96
N GLN A 54 5.30 -12.11 23.54
CA GLN A 54 6.18 -11.44 22.56
C GLN A 54 6.57 -10.03 23.03
N PRO A 55 7.51 -9.91 24.00
CA PRO A 55 7.93 -8.61 24.52
C PRO A 55 8.58 -7.76 23.42
N GLY A 56 8.27 -6.46 23.40
CA GLY A 56 8.82 -5.51 22.43
C GLY A 56 8.19 -5.55 21.03
N LEU A 57 7.30 -6.52 20.76
CA LEU A 57 6.69 -6.65 19.44
C LEU A 57 5.72 -5.52 19.14
N ALA A 58 4.93 -5.06 20.11
CA ALA A 58 3.99 -3.96 19.91
C ALA A 58 4.71 -2.66 19.54
N GLU A 59 5.83 -2.37 20.20
CA GLU A 59 6.68 -1.22 19.93
C GLU A 59 7.35 -1.32 18.55
N ALA A 60 7.84 -2.51 18.19
CA ALA A 60 8.43 -2.76 16.88
C ALA A 60 7.40 -2.60 15.75
N VAL A 61 6.17 -3.08 15.96
CA VAL A 61 5.04 -2.90 15.01
C VAL A 61 4.67 -1.43 14.90
N ALA A 62 4.47 -0.72 16.02
CA ALA A 62 4.14 0.71 16.01
C ALA A 62 5.23 1.53 15.30
N GLY A 63 6.50 1.27 15.59
CA GLY A 63 7.64 1.93 14.93
C GLY A 63 7.75 1.59 13.44
N ALA A 64 7.31 0.41 13.01
CA ALA A 64 7.27 0.04 11.60
C ALA A 64 6.07 0.68 10.87
N LEU A 65 4.89 0.76 11.51
CA LEU A 65 3.72 1.46 10.97
C LEU A 65 3.99 2.95 10.76
N LEU A 66 4.72 3.60 11.67
CA LEU A 66 5.15 4.99 11.50
C LEU A 66 6.04 5.19 10.27
N LYS A 67 6.88 4.19 9.92
CA LYS A 67 7.71 4.23 8.69
C LYS A 67 6.89 4.02 7.42
N GLU A 68 5.74 3.38 7.54
CA GLU A 68 4.71 3.27 6.50
C GLU A 68 3.78 4.49 6.50
N GLU A 69 4.14 5.61 7.14
CA GLU A 69 3.31 6.82 7.21
C GLU A 69 1.93 6.60 7.86
N LEU A 70 1.76 5.54 8.64
CA LEU A 70 0.56 5.28 9.44
C LEU A 70 0.81 5.71 10.88
N ALA A 71 0.01 6.66 11.37
CA ALA A 71 0.10 7.10 12.76
C ALA A 71 -0.18 5.93 13.70
N ALA A 72 0.81 5.49 14.48
CA ALA A 72 0.66 4.34 15.38
C ALA A 72 1.36 4.56 16.72
N SER A 73 0.81 3.98 17.79
CA SER A 73 1.31 4.08 19.17
C SER A 73 0.94 2.84 19.97
N THR A 74 1.73 2.51 20.99
CA THR A 74 1.39 1.49 22.01
C THR A 74 0.64 2.09 23.21
N ALA A 75 0.71 3.42 23.38
CA ALA A 75 -0.03 4.14 24.39
C ALA A 75 -1.36 4.66 23.83
N THR A 76 -2.44 4.53 24.60
CA THR A 76 -3.76 5.05 24.22
C THR A 76 -3.72 6.56 24.04
N THR A 77 -3.99 7.03 22.83
CA THR A 77 -4.06 8.48 22.50
C THR A 77 -5.41 8.80 21.87
N GLY A 78 -6.37 9.21 22.71
CA GLY A 78 -7.68 9.70 22.28
C GLY A 78 -8.77 8.65 22.13
N ASN A 79 -9.94 9.10 21.68
CA ASN A 79 -11.19 8.33 21.72
C ASN A 79 -11.53 7.62 20.39
N ALA A 80 -10.83 7.95 19.30
CA ALA A 80 -11.12 7.44 17.96
C ALA A 80 -9.83 6.85 17.35
N VAL A 81 -9.50 5.63 17.77
CA VAL A 81 -8.32 4.90 17.31
C VAL A 81 -8.72 3.55 16.71
N LEU A 82 -8.00 3.14 15.67
CA LEU A 82 -8.00 1.74 15.25
C LEU A 82 -7.24 0.93 16.28
N VAL A 83 -7.67 -0.30 16.53
CA VAL A 83 -6.99 -1.20 17.48
C VAL A 83 -6.42 -2.38 16.73
N LEU A 84 -5.10 -2.53 16.77
CA LEU A 84 -4.39 -3.69 16.23
C LEU A 84 -4.11 -4.66 17.38
N GLU A 85 -4.72 -5.84 17.32
CA GLU A 85 -4.59 -6.87 18.35
C GLU A 85 -3.91 -8.10 17.79
N GLY A 86 -2.85 -8.55 18.45
CA GLY A 86 -2.13 -9.77 18.10
C GLY A 86 -2.27 -10.83 19.18
N ARG A 87 -2.41 -12.10 18.77
CA ARG A 87 -2.43 -13.26 19.66
C ARG A 87 -1.56 -14.37 19.08
N VAL A 88 -0.74 -14.98 19.93
CA VAL A 88 -0.02 -16.20 19.56
C VAL A 88 -1.00 -17.36 19.51
N GLU A 89 -1.14 -17.95 18.32
CA GLU A 89 -1.92 -19.15 18.09
C GLU A 89 -0.97 -20.35 18.01
N GLN A 90 -1.33 -21.45 18.66
CA GLN A 90 -0.57 -22.70 18.59
C GLN A 90 -1.38 -23.81 17.89
N PRO A 91 -1.56 -23.72 16.56
CA PRO A 91 -2.08 -24.85 15.80
C PRO A 91 -0.96 -25.91 15.70
N THR A 92 -0.95 -26.82 16.68
CA THR A 92 -0.31 -28.16 16.73
C THR A 92 1.20 -28.28 16.48
N LEU A 93 1.78 -27.70 15.42
CA LEU A 93 3.19 -27.89 15.05
C LEU A 93 3.94 -26.60 14.67
N LEU A 94 3.25 -25.55 14.25
CA LEU A 94 3.85 -24.28 13.87
C LEU A 94 3.15 -23.14 14.60
N ARG A 95 3.90 -22.41 15.43
CA ARG A 95 3.38 -21.22 16.09
C ARG A 95 3.04 -20.18 15.04
N ARG A 96 1.87 -19.57 15.16
CA ARG A 96 1.41 -18.48 14.32
C ARG A 96 1.05 -17.29 15.18
N LEU A 97 1.07 -16.12 14.56
CA LEU A 97 0.62 -14.90 15.17
C LEU A 97 -0.61 -14.43 14.41
N GLY A 98 -1.77 -14.59 15.03
CA GLY A 98 -3.04 -14.09 14.52
C GLY A 98 -3.19 -12.62 14.87
N TRP A 99 -3.57 -11.81 13.89
CA TRP A 99 -3.80 -10.38 14.04
C TRP A 99 -5.21 -10.03 13.59
N ARG A 100 -5.79 -9.02 14.25
CA ARG A 100 -7.04 -8.38 13.82
C ARG A 100 -6.96 -6.87 13.96
N VAL A 101 -7.60 -6.16 13.05
CA VAL A 101 -7.74 -4.71 13.06
C VAL A 101 -9.18 -4.36 13.39
N VAL A 102 -9.40 -3.64 14.49
CA VAL A 102 -10.74 -3.30 14.98
C VAL A 102 -10.97 -1.79 14.87
N SER A 103 -12.13 -1.40 14.37
CA SER A 103 -12.52 0.02 14.26
C SER A 103 -12.89 0.61 15.62
N PRO A 104 -12.97 1.95 15.76
CA PRO A 104 -13.43 2.58 17.01
C PRO A 104 -14.84 2.15 17.44
N THR A 105 -15.65 1.66 16.49
CA THR A 105 -17.02 1.18 16.77
C THR A 105 -17.05 -0.29 17.22
N GLY A 106 -15.90 -0.97 17.23
CA GLY A 106 -15.77 -2.40 17.55
C GLY A 106 -15.91 -3.33 16.34
N GLU A 107 -16.09 -2.81 15.14
CA GLU A 107 -16.16 -3.59 13.90
C GLU A 107 -14.80 -4.20 13.53
N ASP A 108 -14.78 -5.46 13.12
CA ASP A 108 -13.58 -6.12 12.60
C ASP A 108 -13.34 -5.72 11.14
N LEU A 109 -12.27 -4.96 10.90
CA LEU A 109 -11.87 -4.48 9.58
C LEU A 109 -11.01 -5.53 8.83
N GLY A 110 -10.59 -6.59 9.51
CA GLY A 110 -9.93 -7.74 8.90
C GLY A 110 -8.90 -8.40 9.81
N HIS A 111 -8.55 -9.62 9.44
CA HIS A 111 -7.66 -10.49 10.19
C HIS A 111 -6.62 -11.16 9.28
N PHE A 112 -5.44 -11.45 9.82
CA PHE A 112 -4.41 -12.17 9.09
C PHE A 112 -3.51 -12.96 10.03
N GLN A 113 -2.74 -13.89 9.47
CA GLN A 113 -1.82 -14.73 10.23
C GLN A 113 -0.41 -14.64 9.66
N LEU A 114 0.58 -14.57 10.55
CA LEU A 114 1.99 -14.66 10.18
C LEU A 114 2.66 -15.85 10.88
N PRO A 115 3.62 -16.52 10.23
CA PRO A 115 4.43 -17.53 10.90
C PRO A 115 5.25 -16.89 12.02
N LEU A 116 5.30 -17.56 13.18
CA LEU A 116 6.07 -17.11 14.34
C LEU A 116 7.32 -17.99 14.49
N PRO A 117 8.49 -17.54 14.01
CA PRO A 117 9.72 -18.33 14.04
C PRO A 117 10.18 -18.67 15.46
N ALA A 118 11.05 -19.67 15.59
CA ALA A 118 11.77 -19.91 16.84
C ALA A 118 12.70 -18.72 17.15
N GLY A 119 12.85 -18.36 18.42
CA GLY A 119 13.66 -17.19 18.81
C GLY A 119 13.04 -15.84 18.42
N SER A 120 11.71 -15.77 18.27
CA SER A 120 10.99 -14.54 17.91
C SER A 120 11.14 -13.40 18.91
N GLU A 121 11.62 -13.68 20.11
CA GLU A 121 11.89 -12.70 21.18
C GLU A 121 13.20 -11.93 20.96
N THR A 122 14.03 -12.35 20.00
CA THR A 122 15.27 -11.64 19.70
C THR A 122 14.98 -10.31 18.99
N PRO A 123 15.67 -9.21 19.32
CA PRO A 123 15.38 -7.88 18.74
C PRO A 123 15.39 -7.85 17.20
N ALA A 124 16.26 -8.64 16.57
CA ALA A 124 16.35 -8.74 15.12
C ALA A 124 15.08 -9.36 14.51
N VAL A 125 14.59 -10.46 15.09
CA VAL A 125 13.39 -11.15 14.62
C VAL A 125 12.14 -10.34 14.96
N THR A 126 12.07 -9.74 16.16
CA THR A 126 10.99 -8.82 16.55
C THR A 126 10.87 -7.65 15.57
N GLY A 127 12.00 -7.03 15.20
CA GLY A 127 12.02 -5.94 14.21
C GLY A 127 11.58 -6.40 12.81
N GLN A 128 11.93 -7.62 12.40
CA GLN A 128 11.47 -8.18 11.13
C GLN A 128 9.96 -8.46 11.16
N LEU A 129 9.45 -9.07 12.23
CA LEU A 129 8.02 -9.31 12.42
C LEU A 129 7.23 -8.00 12.42
N GLY A 130 7.74 -6.97 13.11
CA GLY A 130 7.15 -5.63 13.12
C GLY A 130 6.96 -5.05 11.72
N ARG A 131 7.99 -5.15 10.87
CA ARG A 131 7.91 -4.72 9.45
C ARG A 131 6.89 -5.53 8.65
N SER A 132 6.88 -6.86 8.82
CA SER A 132 5.93 -7.72 8.10
C SER A 132 4.48 -7.40 8.47
N VAL A 133 4.20 -7.21 9.76
CA VAL A 133 2.88 -6.80 10.25
C VAL A 133 2.49 -5.44 9.69
N ALA A 134 3.39 -4.45 9.77
CA ALA A 134 3.12 -3.11 9.28
C ALA A 134 2.79 -3.08 7.78
N SER A 135 3.53 -3.85 6.97
CA SER A 135 3.26 -3.97 5.53
C SER A 135 1.87 -4.54 5.23
N VAL A 136 1.45 -5.59 5.94
CA VAL A 136 0.11 -6.19 5.76
C VAL A 136 -1.00 -5.24 6.22
N VAL A 137 -0.84 -4.59 7.37
CA VAL A 137 -1.80 -3.60 7.88
C VAL A 137 -1.91 -2.41 6.94
N ALA A 138 -0.80 -1.96 6.37
CA ALA A 138 -0.80 -0.87 5.41
C ALA A 138 -1.57 -1.23 4.13
N GLY A 139 -1.42 -2.44 3.58
CA GLY A 139 -2.25 -2.91 2.47
C GLY A 139 -3.73 -2.99 2.84
N LEU A 140 -4.04 -3.57 4.00
CA LEU A 140 -5.42 -3.70 4.48
C LEU A 140 -6.13 -2.34 4.64
N LEU A 141 -5.47 -1.35 5.25
CA LEU A 141 -6.06 -0.04 5.54
C LEU A 141 -6.07 0.92 4.36
N ARG A 142 -5.07 0.85 3.48
CA ARG A 142 -5.12 1.59 2.21
C ARG A 142 -6.22 1.03 1.32
N GLY A 143 -6.74 -0.17 1.66
CA GLY A 143 -7.61 -0.95 0.82
C GLY A 143 -6.75 -1.52 -0.30
N ASP A 144 -6.71 -2.83 -0.41
CA ASP A 144 -6.54 -3.40 -1.74
C ASP A 144 -8.00 -3.46 -2.31
N ASP A 145 -8.33 -4.05 -3.42
CA ASP A 145 -8.40 -5.50 -3.48
C ASP A 145 -8.23 -6.27 -2.11
N SER A 146 -8.85 -5.82 -1.00
CA SER A 146 -8.46 -6.07 0.41
C SER A 146 -8.62 -7.52 0.92
N GLY A 147 -7.58 -8.33 0.68
CA GLY A 147 -6.76 -8.89 1.76
C GLY A 147 -7.17 -10.19 2.49
N VAL A 148 -8.45 -10.58 2.60
CA VAL A 148 -8.80 -11.91 3.19
C VAL A 148 -9.86 -12.65 2.40
N ALA A 149 -10.82 -11.94 1.80
CA ALA A 149 -11.69 -12.52 0.79
C ALA A 149 -10.96 -12.73 -0.57
N ASP A 150 -9.86 -12.01 -0.81
CA ASP A 150 -9.23 -11.94 -2.13
C ASP A 150 -7.90 -12.72 -2.26
N LEU A 151 -7.41 -13.41 -1.22
CA LEU A 151 -6.21 -14.26 -1.37
C LEU A 151 -6.41 -15.40 -2.39
N GLU A 152 -7.66 -15.81 -2.61
CA GLU A 152 -8.09 -16.75 -3.66
C GLU A 152 -8.28 -16.06 -5.03
N ALA A 153 -8.60 -14.77 -5.06
CA ALA A 153 -8.89 -14.01 -6.27
C ALA A 153 -7.69 -13.20 -6.81
N ARG A 154 -6.61 -13.10 -6.03
CA ARG A 154 -5.29 -12.68 -6.50
C ARG A 154 -4.94 -13.42 -7.78
N PRO A 155 -4.57 -12.72 -8.86
CA PRO A 155 -4.24 -13.36 -10.12
C PRO A 155 -3.16 -14.44 -9.92
N ARG A 156 -3.53 -15.69 -10.21
CA ARG A 156 -2.63 -16.85 -10.19
C ARG A 156 -1.69 -16.75 -11.38
N VAL A 157 -0.42 -16.49 -11.12
CA VAL A 157 0.61 -16.32 -12.14
C VAL A 157 1.61 -17.47 -12.06
N LEU A 158 1.87 -18.12 -13.19
CA LEU A 158 3.00 -19.04 -13.34
C LEU A 158 4.15 -18.28 -14.00
N LEU A 159 5.29 -18.22 -13.33
CA LEU A 159 6.53 -17.77 -13.94
C LEU A 159 7.21 -18.97 -14.59
N ALA A 160 7.17 -19.06 -15.92
CA ALA A 160 7.82 -20.14 -16.66
C ALA A 160 9.35 -19.99 -16.57
N PRO A 161 10.12 -21.07 -16.80
CA PRO A 161 11.58 -21.00 -16.87
C PRO A 161 12.01 -19.97 -17.92
N ILE A 162 12.75 -18.95 -17.48
CA ILE A 162 13.31 -17.93 -18.36
C ILE A 162 14.58 -18.50 -19.00
N ARG A 163 14.66 -18.45 -20.32
CA ARG A 163 15.88 -18.86 -21.05
C ARG A 163 16.81 -17.67 -21.17
N GLY A 164 18.00 -17.80 -20.61
CA GLY A 164 19.07 -16.81 -20.76
C GLY A 164 20.20 -17.33 -21.65
N SER A 165 20.82 -16.45 -22.43
CA SER A 165 22.17 -16.69 -22.95
C SER A 165 23.12 -16.88 -21.77
N GLY A 166 24.02 -17.87 -21.82
CA GLY A 166 24.87 -18.29 -20.69
C GLY A 166 25.79 -17.24 -20.03
N ARG A 167 25.73 -15.98 -20.45
CA ARG A 167 26.41 -14.83 -19.84
C ARG A 167 25.61 -14.16 -18.71
N PHE A 168 24.37 -14.57 -18.44
CA PHE A 168 23.50 -13.95 -17.41
C PHE A 168 23.19 -14.89 -16.26
N ASP A 169 23.17 -14.37 -15.02
CA ASP A 169 22.72 -15.10 -13.84
C ASP A 169 21.18 -15.22 -13.86
N THR A 170 20.73 -16.21 -14.61
CA THR A 170 19.32 -16.51 -14.80
C THR A 170 18.61 -16.83 -13.47
N PRO A 171 19.21 -17.60 -12.53
CA PRO A 171 18.64 -17.79 -11.19
C PRO A 171 18.40 -16.49 -10.41
N ALA A 172 19.35 -15.55 -10.43
CA ALA A 172 19.18 -14.26 -9.74
C ALA A 172 18.05 -13.44 -10.35
N LEU A 173 17.94 -13.41 -11.68
CA LEU A 173 16.84 -12.73 -12.38
C LEU A 173 15.48 -13.34 -12.03
N VAL A 174 15.37 -14.67 -12.06
CA VAL A 174 14.12 -15.38 -11.68
C VAL A 174 13.73 -15.04 -10.24
N ARG A 175 14.69 -14.95 -9.32
CA ARG A 175 14.43 -14.53 -7.93
C ARG A 175 13.90 -13.10 -7.86
N ALA A 176 14.58 -12.16 -8.51
CA ALA A 176 14.16 -10.75 -8.55
C ALA A 176 12.76 -10.59 -9.16
N MET A 177 12.43 -11.34 -10.21
CA MET A 177 11.10 -11.33 -10.81
C MET A 177 10.03 -11.91 -9.87
N ARG A 178 10.34 -13.00 -9.14
CA ARG A 178 9.41 -13.54 -8.15
C ARG A 178 9.13 -12.54 -7.04
N ASP A 179 10.16 -11.88 -6.53
CA ASP A 179 10.03 -10.88 -5.48
C ASP A 179 9.22 -9.67 -5.98
N ALA A 180 9.50 -9.19 -7.19
CA ALA A 180 8.75 -8.10 -7.80
C ALA A 180 7.27 -8.45 -8.00
N LEU A 181 6.95 -9.64 -8.52
CA LEU A 181 5.56 -10.08 -8.72
C LEU A 181 4.82 -10.24 -7.38
N ALA A 182 5.49 -10.78 -6.36
CA ALA A 182 4.91 -10.90 -5.02
C ALA A 182 4.62 -9.52 -4.40
N ASN A 183 5.54 -8.54 -4.59
CA ASN A 183 5.36 -7.17 -4.13
C ASN A 183 4.24 -6.42 -4.87
N GLN A 184 3.83 -6.90 -6.05
CA GLN A 184 2.69 -6.38 -6.81
C GLN A 184 1.37 -7.12 -6.48
N GLY A 185 1.34 -7.94 -5.42
CA GLY A 185 0.14 -8.64 -4.98
C GLY A 185 -0.22 -9.88 -5.82
N LEU A 186 0.65 -10.32 -6.74
CA LEU A 186 0.40 -11.49 -7.57
C LEU A 186 0.78 -12.78 -6.85
N ARG A 187 -0.02 -13.84 -7.04
CA ARG A 187 0.23 -15.15 -6.42
C ARG A 187 0.94 -16.06 -7.40
N LEU A 188 2.20 -16.39 -7.10
CA LEU A 188 2.96 -17.39 -7.86
C LEU A 188 2.43 -18.81 -7.58
N VAL A 189 2.03 -19.53 -8.62
CA VAL A 189 1.54 -20.92 -8.53
C VAL A 189 2.27 -21.82 -9.52
N GLU A 190 2.40 -23.11 -9.19
CA GLU A 190 3.01 -24.12 -10.07
C GLU A 190 1.97 -24.80 -10.98
N SER A 191 0.72 -24.87 -10.54
CA SER A 191 -0.39 -25.50 -11.27
C SER A 191 -1.61 -24.55 -11.39
N GLU A 192 -2.35 -24.72 -12.49
CA GLU A 192 -3.54 -23.96 -12.87
C GLU A 192 -3.40 -22.42 -12.78
N PRO A 193 -2.38 -21.83 -13.44
CA PRO A 193 -2.28 -20.38 -13.50
C PRO A 193 -3.39 -19.79 -14.36
N ARG A 194 -3.86 -18.60 -13.99
CA ARG A 194 -4.69 -17.76 -14.86
C ARG A 194 -3.85 -17.04 -15.91
N PHE A 195 -2.61 -16.70 -15.54
CA PHE A 195 -1.65 -16.02 -16.41
C PHE A 195 -0.30 -16.71 -16.37
N ARG A 196 0.36 -16.81 -17.52
CA ARG A 196 1.70 -17.40 -17.64
C ARG A 196 2.64 -16.36 -18.20
N ILE A 197 3.74 -16.13 -17.49
CA ILE A 197 4.80 -15.20 -17.91
C ILE A 197 5.94 -16.03 -18.49
N GLU A 198 6.26 -15.78 -19.75
CA GLU A 198 7.38 -16.38 -20.46
C GLU A 198 8.29 -15.27 -20.99
N GLY A 199 9.59 -15.54 -21.06
CA GLY A 199 10.57 -14.59 -21.57
C GLY A 199 11.83 -15.27 -22.06
N GLU A 200 12.44 -14.68 -23.09
CA GLU A 200 13.75 -15.03 -23.59
C GLU A 200 14.66 -13.81 -23.40
N LEU A 201 15.78 -13.99 -22.71
CA LEU A 201 16.76 -12.93 -22.53
C LEU A 201 17.79 -12.98 -23.67
N ARG A 202 17.82 -11.94 -24.50
CA ARG A 202 18.82 -11.75 -25.54
C ARG A 202 19.71 -10.57 -25.23
N VAL A 203 21.02 -10.78 -25.33
CA VAL A 203 21.99 -9.68 -25.32
C VAL A 203 22.23 -9.30 -26.77
N LEU A 204 21.86 -8.07 -27.13
CA LEU A 204 22.26 -7.50 -28.42
C LEU A 204 23.68 -6.95 -28.22
N GLU A 205 24.68 -7.61 -28.81
CA GLU A 205 26.02 -7.01 -28.89
C GLU A 205 25.92 -5.77 -29.78
N ASN A 206 26.17 -4.62 -29.18
CA ASN A 206 26.18 -3.36 -29.91
C ASN A 206 27.52 -3.26 -30.65
N GLU A 207 27.55 -3.65 -31.93
CA GLU A 207 28.76 -3.59 -32.79
C GLU A 207 29.25 -2.15 -33.08
N ALA A 208 28.64 -1.12 -32.47
CA ALA A 208 28.97 0.29 -32.69
C ALA A 208 30.21 0.80 -31.93
N ALA A 209 31.09 -0.07 -31.42
CA ALA A 209 32.27 0.32 -30.63
C ALA A 209 33.60 -0.19 -31.22
N LYS A 210 33.75 -0.11 -32.55
CA LYS A 210 35.03 -0.29 -33.24
C LYS A 210 35.54 1.01 -33.82
#